data_AF-A0A9Q0STH8-F1
#
_entry.id   AF-A0A9Q0STH8-F1
#
_cell.length_a   1.000
_cell.length_b   1.000
_cell.length_c   1.000
_cell.angle_alpha   90.00
_cell.angle_beta   90.00
_cell.angle_gamma   90.00
#
_symmetry.space_group_name_H-M   'P 1'
#
loop_
_entity.id
_entity.type
_entity.pdbx_description
1 polymer ?
#
loop_
_entity_poly.entity_id
_entity_poly.type
_entity_poly.pdbx_seq_one_letter_code
_entity_poly.pdbx_strand_id
1 'polypeptide(L)'
;MSNKWGPKEGAHLYKPTGLGFLKLLLLWVMAMALLSLTIYNDMDADNRVRRKEVLGSMCNQRARMLQDQFSVSVNHVHALAILVSTFHYYKNPSAIDQETFAEYTARTAFERPLLSGVAYARRVIDSERQEFERQHGWTIKTMEREPSAIRDEYAPVIFSQETVSYIESLDMMSGKEDRENILRARATGKAVLTRPFRLLGSHHLGVVLTFPVYKSKLPPSPTAAQRVEATAG
;
A
#
# COMPACT_ATOMS: atom_id res chain seq x y z
N MET A 1 59.36 32.66 105.19
CA MET A 1 59.94 32.64 103.83
C MET A 1 58.78 32.37 102.86
N SER A 2 58.27 33.40 102.17
CA SER A 2 58.64 33.80 100.78
C SER A 2 58.15 32.77 99.75
N ASN A 3 57.46 33.03 98.64
CA ASN A 3 56.91 34.20 97.95
C ASN A 3 55.96 33.62 96.85
N LYS A 4 54.73 34.12 96.66
CA LYS A 4 54.25 35.00 95.56
C LYS A 4 54.16 34.42 94.12
N TRP A 5 52.92 34.50 93.60
CA TRP A 5 52.48 34.99 92.26
C TRP A 5 52.40 34.06 91.03
N GLY A 6 51.15 33.80 90.60
CA GLY A 6 50.59 34.43 89.39
C GLY A 6 50.45 33.57 88.11
N PRO A 7 49.39 33.78 87.29
CA PRO A 7 48.67 32.75 86.51
C PRO A 7 48.86 32.90 84.98
N LYS A 8 48.36 31.93 84.16
CA LYS A 8 48.04 31.99 82.70
C LYS A 8 47.91 30.55 82.13
N GLU A 9 47.05 30.10 81.21
CA GLU A 9 46.13 30.65 80.18
C GLU A 9 45.04 29.57 79.95
N GLY A 10 43.78 29.90 79.66
CA GLY A 10 43.34 30.16 78.29
C GLY A 10 42.50 29.00 77.71
N ALA A 11 41.36 28.66 78.33
CA ALA A 11 40.39 27.77 77.70
C ALA A 11 39.48 28.59 76.76
N HIS A 12 39.93 28.82 75.53
CA HIS A 12 39.07 29.33 74.48
C HIS A 12 38.07 28.24 74.06
N LEU A 13 36.85 28.44 74.55
CA LEU A 13 35.63 27.73 74.21
C LEU A 13 35.36 27.80 72.69
N TYR A 14 35.68 26.72 71.96
CA TYR A 14 35.25 26.57 70.56
C TYR A 14 33.75 26.20 70.55
N LYS A 15 32.88 27.20 70.40
CA LYS A 15 31.45 26.97 70.10
C LYS A 15 31.30 26.46 68.67
N PRO A 16 30.55 25.37 68.42
CA PRO A 16 30.44 24.82 67.08
C PRO A 16 29.53 25.71 66.22
N THR A 17 30.11 26.37 65.23
CA THR A 17 29.43 27.03 64.09
C THR A 17 28.82 26.01 63.11
N GLY A 18 28.25 24.89 63.60
CA GLY A 18 27.75 23.79 62.77
C GLY A 18 26.32 24.00 62.23
N LEU A 19 25.46 24.70 62.97
CA LEU A 19 24.03 24.78 62.65
C LEU A 19 23.72 25.73 61.48
N GLY A 20 24.48 26.81 61.32
CA GLY A 20 24.32 27.77 60.22
C GLY A 20 24.83 27.21 58.89
N PHE A 21 25.96 26.51 58.92
CA PHE A 21 26.54 25.84 57.75
C PHE A 21 25.62 24.72 57.23
N LEU A 22 25.04 23.91 58.11
CA LEU A 22 24.11 22.84 57.73
C LEU A 22 22.84 23.39 57.06
N LYS A 23 22.29 24.51 57.56
CA LYS A 23 21.12 25.18 56.95
C LYS A 23 21.45 25.78 55.57
N LEU A 24 22.64 26.37 55.41
CA LEU A 24 23.11 26.88 54.12
C LEU A 24 23.30 25.75 53.11
N LEU A 25 23.88 24.62 53.54
CA LEU A 25 24.03 23.42 52.73
C LEU A 25 22.68 22.87 52.25
N LEU A 26 21.69 22.79 53.16
CA LEU A 26 20.33 22.34 52.81
C LEU A 26 19.65 23.28 51.80
N LEU A 27 19.76 24.60 51.97
CA LEU A 27 19.23 25.57 51.01
C LEU A 27 19.90 25.44 49.64
N TRP A 28 21.21 25.21 49.61
CA TRP A 28 21.94 25.00 48.36
C TRP A 28 21.51 23.71 47.66
N VAL A 29 21.35 22.61 48.40
CA VAL A 29 20.82 21.34 47.85
C VAL A 29 19.41 21.53 47.29
N MET A 30 18.53 22.24 48.00
CA MET A 30 17.18 22.55 47.52
C MET A 30 17.21 23.39 46.24
N ALA A 31 18.09 24.40 46.16
CA ALA A 31 18.26 25.22 44.97
C ALA A 31 18.75 24.39 43.77
N MET A 32 19.72 23.50 43.98
CA MET A 32 20.22 22.60 42.93
C MET A 32 19.18 21.57 42.48
N ALA A 33 18.34 21.07 43.40
CA ALA A 33 17.24 20.17 43.07
C ALA A 33 16.14 20.86 42.26
N LEU A 34 15.83 22.13 42.56
CA LEU A 34 14.88 22.92 41.77
C LEU A 34 15.42 23.19 40.37
N LEU A 35 16.70 23.58 40.26
CA LEU A 35 17.36 23.82 38.98
C LEU A 35 17.45 22.54 38.12
N SER A 36 17.72 21.39 38.73
CA SER A 36 17.77 20.11 38.01
C SER A 36 16.39 19.69 37.52
N LEU A 37 15.33 19.91 38.32
CA LEU A 37 13.96 19.61 37.91
C LEU A 37 13.48 20.49 36.74
N THR A 38 13.82 21.78 36.74
CA THR A 38 13.49 22.67 35.63
C THR A 38 14.19 22.24 34.33
N ILE A 39 15.49 21.96 34.39
CA ILE A 39 16.25 21.48 33.23
C ILE A 39 15.71 20.14 32.74
N TYR A 40 15.40 19.21 33.66
CA TYR A 40 14.83 17.92 33.31
C TYR A 40 13.49 18.06 32.59
N ASN A 41 12.59 18.92 33.08
CA ASN A 41 11.28 19.12 32.46
C ASN A 41 11.39 19.75 31.07
N ASP A 42 12.28 20.74 30.89
CA ASP A 42 12.52 21.36 29.58
C ASP A 42 13.11 20.35 28.59
N MET A 43 14.07 19.54 29.05
CA MET A 43 14.66 18.45 28.24
C MET A 43 13.64 17.34 27.93
N ASP A 44 12.77 16.95 28.87
CA ASP A 44 11.72 15.95 28.62
C ASP A 44 10.68 16.48 27.63
N ALA A 45 10.29 17.76 27.75
CA ALA A 45 9.39 18.41 26.81
C ALA A 45 9.97 18.44 25.38
N ASP A 46 11.23 18.87 25.21
CA ASP A 46 11.93 18.86 23.92
C ASP A 46 12.08 17.43 23.36
N ASN A 47 12.43 16.45 24.20
CA ASN A 47 12.51 15.06 23.79
C ASN A 47 11.15 14.49 23.32
N ARG A 48 10.03 14.89 23.94
CA ARG A 48 8.69 14.50 23.49
C ARG A 48 8.35 15.10 22.12
N VAL A 49 8.68 16.37 21.91
CA VAL A 49 8.49 17.04 20.61
C VAL A 49 9.31 16.32 19.53
N ARG A 50 10.61 16.09 19.77
CA ARG A 50 11.47 15.36 18.82
C ARG A 50 10.97 13.96 18.53
N ARG A 51 10.51 13.20 19.53
CA ARG A 51 9.92 11.86 19.30
C ARG A 51 8.69 11.94 18.38
N LYS A 52 7.83 12.94 18.57
CA LYS A 52 6.64 13.14 17.74
C LYS A 52 7.04 13.53 16.31
N GLU A 53 8.02 14.41 16.14
CA GLU A 53 8.54 14.81 14.84
C GLU A 53 9.20 13.66 14.09
N VAL A 54 10.03 12.85 14.78
CA VAL A 54 10.66 11.65 14.21
C VAL A 54 9.60 10.63 13.82
N LEU A 55 8.59 10.40 14.66
CA LEU A 55 7.50 9.49 14.32
C LEU A 55 6.70 9.99 13.11
N GLY A 56 6.40 11.30 13.08
CA GLY A 56 5.72 11.95 11.97
C GLY A 56 6.52 11.86 10.67
N SER A 57 7.82 12.12 10.71
CA SER A 57 8.69 12.05 9.53
C SER A 57 8.83 10.61 9.02
N MET A 58 8.99 9.63 9.90
CA MET A 58 9.02 8.20 9.54
C MET A 58 7.70 7.75 8.90
N CYS A 59 6.55 8.16 9.46
CA CYS A 59 5.24 7.84 8.90
C CYS A 59 5.07 8.45 7.50
N ASN A 60 5.39 9.74 7.35
CA ASN A 60 5.30 10.45 6.08
C ASN A 60 6.25 9.88 5.02
N GLN A 61 7.44 9.43 5.42
CA GLN A 61 8.39 8.79 4.51
C GLN A 61 7.84 7.45 3.99
N ARG A 62 7.30 6.60 4.88
CA ARG A 62 6.71 5.31 4.48
C ARG A 62 5.45 5.48 3.63
N ALA A 63 4.58 6.44 3.98
CA ALA A 63 3.39 6.73 3.20
C ALA A 63 3.73 7.18 1.77
N ARG A 64 4.71 8.08 1.61
CA ARG A 64 5.20 8.51 0.30
C ARG A 64 5.80 7.36 -0.50
N MET A 65 6.67 6.55 0.12
CA MET A 65 7.27 5.39 -0.57
C MET A 65 6.20 4.42 -1.09
N LEU A 66 5.19 4.10 -0.28
CA LEU A 66 4.09 3.23 -0.70
C LEU A 66 3.27 3.86 -1.84
N GLN A 67 2.93 5.14 -1.72
CA GLN A 67 2.17 5.87 -2.73
C GLN A 67 2.92 5.95 -4.07
N ASP A 68 4.22 6.24 -4.04
CA ASP A 68 5.06 6.35 -5.24
C ASP A 68 5.20 4.98 -5.94
N GLN A 69 5.49 3.92 -5.19
CA GLN A 69 5.57 2.56 -5.74
C GLN A 69 4.23 2.09 -6.33
N PHE A 70 3.13 2.45 -5.68
CA PHE A 70 1.79 2.15 -6.19
C PHE A 70 1.49 2.93 -7.47
N SER A 71 1.83 4.22 -7.51
CA SER A 71 1.64 5.07 -8.70
C SER A 71 2.41 4.55 -9.91
N VAL A 72 3.66 4.09 -9.73
CA VAL A 72 4.46 3.47 -10.81
C VAL A 72 3.75 2.23 -11.35
N SER A 73 3.28 1.36 -10.44
CA SER A 73 2.58 0.13 -10.80
C SER A 73 1.28 0.41 -11.58
N VAL A 74 0.51 1.42 -11.17
CA VAL A 74 -0.73 1.85 -11.86
C VAL A 74 -0.45 2.32 -13.29
N ASN A 75 0.59 3.15 -13.47
CA ASN A 75 0.97 3.66 -14.78
C ASN A 75 1.42 2.54 -15.73
N HIS A 76 2.16 1.55 -15.22
CA HIS A 76 2.57 0.41 -16.04
C HIS A 76 1.40 -0.50 -16.43
N VAL A 77 0.44 -0.72 -15.51
CA VAL A 77 -0.79 -1.47 -15.87
C VAL A 77 -1.63 -0.71 -16.89
N HIS A 78 -1.68 0.62 -16.83
CA HIS A 78 -2.30 1.42 -17.88
C HIS A 78 -1.63 1.21 -19.24
N ALA A 79 -0.29 1.17 -19.29
CA ALA A 79 0.45 0.87 -20.50
C ALA A 79 0.14 -0.54 -21.04
N LEU A 80 -0.01 -1.54 -20.16
CA LEU A 80 -0.45 -2.89 -20.55
C LEU A 80 -1.85 -2.90 -21.15
N ALA A 81 -2.79 -2.11 -20.62
CA ALA A 81 -4.13 -1.97 -21.21
C ALA A 81 -4.07 -1.38 -22.63
N ILE A 82 -3.21 -0.38 -22.86
CA ILE A 82 -2.95 0.18 -24.20
C ILE A 82 -2.29 -0.85 -25.12
N LEU A 83 -1.35 -1.64 -24.60
CA LEU A 83 -0.68 -2.72 -25.33
C LEU A 83 -1.70 -3.76 -25.80
N VAL A 84 -2.57 -4.26 -24.92
CA VAL A 84 -3.64 -5.20 -25.30
C VAL A 84 -4.56 -4.56 -26.32
N SER A 85 -5.02 -3.32 -26.10
CA SER A 85 -5.85 -2.59 -27.08
C SER A 85 -5.18 -2.56 -28.47
N THR A 86 -3.91 -2.18 -28.53
CA THR A 86 -3.16 -1.98 -29.78
C THR A 86 -2.85 -3.27 -30.51
N PHE A 87 -2.32 -4.27 -29.80
CA PHE A 87 -1.80 -5.49 -30.41
C PHE A 87 -2.86 -6.60 -30.53
N HIS A 88 -3.89 -6.61 -29.68
CA HIS A 88 -4.95 -7.60 -29.74
C HIS A 88 -6.15 -7.15 -30.60
N TYR A 89 -6.56 -5.88 -30.49
CA TYR A 89 -7.78 -5.38 -31.15
C TYR A 89 -7.52 -4.49 -32.37
N TYR A 90 -6.54 -3.58 -32.33
CA TYR A 90 -6.27 -2.69 -33.47
C TYR A 90 -5.51 -3.37 -34.60
N LYS A 91 -4.62 -4.33 -34.30
CA LYS A 91 -3.95 -5.14 -35.31
C LYS A 91 -4.80 -6.34 -35.70
N ASN A 92 -4.95 -6.55 -37.01
CA ASN A 92 -5.66 -7.70 -37.57
C ASN A 92 -4.75 -8.43 -38.59
N PRO A 93 -4.31 -9.69 -38.33
CA PRO A 93 -4.62 -10.51 -37.16
C PRO A 93 -3.99 -10.01 -35.85
N SER A 94 -4.48 -10.50 -34.71
CA SER A 94 -3.91 -10.21 -33.38
C SER A 94 -2.43 -10.54 -33.36
N ALA A 95 -1.61 -9.60 -32.90
CA ALA A 95 -0.16 -9.73 -32.78
C ALA A 95 0.29 -10.02 -31.33
N ILE A 96 -0.65 -10.40 -30.48
CA ILE A 96 -0.40 -10.84 -29.10
C ILE A 96 -1.24 -12.09 -28.81
N ASP A 97 -0.58 -13.05 -28.17
CA ASP A 97 -1.14 -14.30 -27.65
C ASP A 97 -0.68 -14.51 -26.20
N GLN A 98 -1.05 -15.64 -25.61
CA GLN A 98 -0.71 -15.97 -24.22
C GLN A 98 0.81 -16.07 -24.01
N GLU A 99 1.55 -16.65 -24.95
CA GLU A 99 3.01 -16.78 -24.86
C GLU A 99 3.69 -15.40 -24.88
N THR A 100 3.34 -14.57 -25.85
CA THR A 100 3.86 -13.20 -25.98
C THR A 100 3.51 -12.35 -24.76
N PHE A 101 2.28 -12.46 -24.25
CA PHE A 101 1.85 -11.73 -23.05
C PHE A 101 2.60 -12.18 -21.81
N ALA A 102 2.76 -13.50 -21.60
CA ALA A 102 3.50 -14.05 -20.47
C ALA A 102 4.97 -13.62 -20.50
N GLU A 103 5.64 -13.70 -21.66
CA GLU A 103 7.03 -13.29 -21.82
C GLU A 103 7.20 -11.78 -21.56
N TYR A 104 6.36 -10.93 -22.16
CA TYR A 104 6.44 -9.48 -21.98
C TYR A 104 6.19 -9.07 -20.53
N THR A 105 5.17 -9.65 -19.89
CA THR A 105 4.83 -9.32 -18.50
C THR A 105 5.87 -9.85 -17.53
N ALA A 106 6.47 -11.02 -17.75
CA ALA A 106 7.58 -11.52 -16.95
C ALA A 106 8.81 -10.59 -17.05
N ARG A 107 9.19 -10.20 -18.27
CA ARG A 107 10.35 -9.30 -18.50
C ARG A 107 10.17 -7.92 -17.90
N THR A 108 8.93 -7.42 -17.85
CA THR A 108 8.61 -6.10 -17.29
C THR A 108 8.09 -6.16 -15.86
N ALA A 109 8.23 -7.29 -15.16
CA ALA A 109 7.70 -7.44 -13.80
C ALA A 109 8.29 -6.41 -12.82
N PHE A 110 9.55 -5.99 -13.03
CA PHE A 110 10.21 -4.97 -12.22
C PHE A 110 9.54 -3.58 -12.28
N GLU A 111 8.78 -3.28 -13.34
CA GLU A 111 8.01 -2.04 -13.49
C GLU A 111 6.74 -2.02 -12.61
N ARG A 112 6.42 -3.14 -11.95
CA ARG A 112 5.21 -3.31 -11.12
C ARG A 112 5.59 -3.81 -9.72
N PRO A 113 6.33 -3.04 -8.92
CA PRO A 113 6.94 -3.50 -7.66
C PRO A 113 5.95 -4.00 -6.60
N LEU A 114 4.67 -3.61 -6.65
CA LEU A 114 3.66 -4.00 -5.67
C LEU A 114 2.62 -5.00 -6.19
N LEU A 115 2.75 -5.50 -7.43
CA LEU A 115 1.79 -6.43 -8.01
C LEU A 115 2.36 -7.85 -8.06
N SER A 116 1.58 -8.82 -7.58
CA SER A 116 1.95 -10.25 -7.65
C SER A 116 1.88 -10.83 -9.06
N GLY A 117 1.08 -10.22 -9.93
CA GLY A 117 0.93 -10.60 -11.32
C GLY A 117 -0.10 -9.72 -12.03
N VAL A 118 -0.22 -9.91 -13.34
CA VAL A 118 -1.21 -9.23 -14.19
C VAL A 118 -1.86 -10.24 -15.11
N ALA A 119 -3.10 -9.95 -15.49
CA ALA A 119 -3.87 -10.77 -16.41
C ALA A 119 -4.84 -9.89 -17.21
N TYR A 120 -5.26 -10.40 -18.36
CA TYR A 120 -6.28 -9.79 -19.20
C TYR A 120 -7.52 -10.70 -19.24
N ALA A 121 -8.63 -10.16 -18.76
CA ALA A 121 -9.95 -10.77 -18.87
C ALA A 121 -10.71 -10.17 -20.05
N ARG A 122 -11.28 -11.01 -20.91
CA ARG A 122 -12.04 -10.57 -22.07
C ARG A 122 -13.52 -10.57 -21.73
N ARG A 123 -14.25 -9.53 -22.14
CA ARG A 123 -15.71 -9.51 -22.08
C ARG A 123 -16.28 -10.48 -23.11
N VAL A 124 -17.13 -11.39 -22.65
CA VAL A 124 -17.84 -12.36 -23.49
C VAL A 124 -19.33 -12.28 -23.16
N ILE A 125 -20.18 -12.02 -24.16
CA ILE A 125 -21.64 -12.05 -23.99
C ILE A 125 -22.11 -13.50 -24.13
N ASP A 126 -23.21 -13.88 -23.48
CA ASP A 126 -23.74 -15.26 -23.55
C ASP A 126 -23.91 -15.81 -24.97
N SER A 127 -24.41 -14.98 -25.88
CA SER A 127 -24.56 -15.33 -27.30
C SER A 127 -23.24 -15.68 -27.99
N GLU A 128 -22.11 -15.18 -27.48
CA GLU A 128 -20.76 -15.42 -28.01
C GLU A 128 -20.04 -16.58 -27.28
N ARG A 129 -20.58 -17.04 -26.14
CA ARG A 129 -19.91 -18.01 -25.26
C ARG A 129 -19.54 -19.30 -25.97
N GLN A 130 -20.48 -19.90 -26.71
CA GLN A 130 -20.26 -21.20 -27.35
C GLN A 130 -19.10 -21.14 -28.37
N GLU A 131 -19.08 -20.10 -29.19
CA GLU A 131 -18.01 -19.90 -30.19
C GLU A 131 -16.68 -19.56 -29.50
N PHE A 132 -16.71 -18.76 -28.44
CA PHE A 132 -15.54 -18.43 -27.64
C PHE A 132 -14.90 -19.68 -27.02
N GLU A 133 -15.68 -20.53 -26.35
CA GLU A 133 -15.18 -21.77 -25.72
C GLU A 133 -14.65 -22.75 -26.78
N ARG A 134 -15.32 -22.85 -27.95
CA ARG A 134 -14.86 -23.67 -29.08
C ARG A 134 -13.52 -23.20 -29.64
N GLN A 135 -13.31 -21.89 -29.74
CA GLN A 135 -12.06 -21.30 -30.25
C GLN A 135 -10.89 -21.49 -29.29
N HIS A 136 -11.12 -21.38 -27.98
CA HIS A 136 -10.06 -21.46 -26.97
C HIS A 136 -9.79 -22.89 -26.48
N GLY A 137 -10.70 -23.84 -26.73
CA GLY A 137 -10.55 -25.24 -26.34
C GLY A 137 -10.78 -25.51 -24.85
N TRP A 138 -11.40 -24.58 -24.13
CA TRP A 138 -11.73 -24.70 -22.71
C TRP A 138 -13.05 -23.97 -22.39
N THR A 139 -13.67 -24.34 -21.26
CA THR A 139 -14.93 -23.76 -20.79
C THR A 139 -14.71 -22.65 -19.78
N ILE A 140 -15.60 -21.67 -19.76
CA ILE A 140 -15.57 -20.58 -18.77
C ILE A 140 -15.92 -21.16 -17.39
N LYS A 141 -15.07 -20.89 -16.39
CA LYS A 141 -15.23 -21.41 -15.02
C LYS A 141 -15.49 -20.31 -14.00
N THR A 142 -16.17 -20.62 -12.90
CA THR A 142 -16.30 -19.70 -11.76
C THR A 142 -15.00 -19.59 -10.98
N MET A 143 -14.93 -18.66 -10.03
CA MET A 143 -13.82 -18.57 -9.07
C MET A 143 -13.64 -19.86 -8.23
N GLU A 144 -14.68 -20.67 -8.05
CA GLU A 144 -14.59 -22.01 -7.44
C GLU A 144 -14.07 -23.10 -8.40
N ARG A 145 -13.73 -22.73 -9.65
CA ARG A 145 -13.24 -23.62 -10.72
C ARG A 145 -14.29 -24.59 -11.26
N GLU A 146 -15.57 -24.28 -11.08
CA GLU A 146 -16.69 -25.03 -11.64
C GLU A 146 -17.13 -24.41 -12.98
N PRO A 147 -17.70 -25.17 -13.93
CA PRO A 147 -18.27 -24.58 -15.14
C PRO A 147 -19.29 -23.49 -14.82
N SER A 148 -19.11 -22.30 -15.40
CA SER A 148 -19.99 -21.16 -15.10
C SER A 148 -21.41 -21.41 -15.62
N ALA A 149 -22.42 -21.14 -14.78
CA ALA A 149 -23.82 -21.16 -15.18
C ALA A 149 -24.12 -20.10 -16.27
N ILE A 150 -25.32 -20.14 -16.84
CA ILE A 150 -25.75 -19.12 -17.82
C ILE A 150 -25.85 -17.75 -17.14
N ARG A 151 -25.19 -16.75 -17.71
CA ARG A 151 -25.16 -15.34 -17.27
C ARG A 151 -25.19 -14.44 -18.50
N ASP A 152 -25.66 -13.20 -18.35
CA ASP A 152 -25.74 -12.24 -19.45
C ASP A 152 -24.36 -11.95 -20.09
N GLU A 153 -23.32 -11.85 -19.25
CA GLU A 153 -21.94 -11.65 -19.67
C GLU A 153 -20.95 -12.28 -18.68
N TYR A 154 -19.74 -12.54 -19.17
CA TYR A 154 -18.63 -13.13 -18.45
C TYR A 154 -17.37 -12.30 -18.68
N ALA A 155 -16.39 -12.43 -17.78
CA ALA A 155 -15.04 -11.90 -17.95
C ALA A 155 -13.97 -12.99 -17.77
N PRO A 156 -13.91 -14.02 -18.65
CA PRO A 156 -12.87 -15.04 -18.59
C PRO A 156 -11.48 -14.47 -18.85
N VAL A 157 -10.49 -14.91 -18.06
CA VAL A 157 -9.08 -14.61 -18.28
C VAL A 157 -8.56 -15.37 -19.51
N ILE A 158 -8.05 -14.63 -20.50
CA ILE A 158 -7.46 -15.18 -21.73
C ILE A 158 -5.95 -14.98 -21.81
N PHE A 159 -5.41 -13.94 -21.17
CA PHE A 159 -3.98 -13.75 -21.03
C PHE A 159 -3.58 -13.62 -19.56
N SER A 160 -2.49 -14.26 -19.15
CA SER A 160 -2.03 -14.22 -17.77
C SER A 160 -0.50 -14.26 -17.69
N GLN A 161 0.06 -13.50 -16.74
CA GLN A 161 1.45 -13.66 -16.34
C GLN A 161 1.62 -15.02 -15.65
N GLU A 162 2.75 -15.69 -15.85
CA GLU A 162 3.01 -17.04 -15.31
C GLU A 162 2.77 -17.17 -13.80
N THR A 163 3.06 -16.10 -13.03
CA THR A 163 2.82 -16.03 -11.58
C THR A 163 1.35 -16.11 -11.16
N VAL A 164 0.44 -15.87 -12.09
CA VAL A 164 -1.03 -15.93 -11.92
C VAL A 164 -1.67 -16.82 -12.99
N SER A 165 -0.97 -17.81 -13.52
CA SER A 165 -1.53 -18.76 -14.51
C SER A 165 -2.77 -19.52 -14.01
N TYR A 166 -2.90 -19.71 -12.70
CA TYR A 166 -4.03 -20.40 -12.08
C TYR A 166 -5.40 -19.70 -12.22
N ILE A 167 -5.44 -18.45 -12.71
CA ILE A 167 -6.70 -17.74 -13.01
C ILE A 167 -7.11 -17.83 -14.49
N GLU A 168 -6.33 -18.49 -15.35
CA GLU A 168 -6.73 -18.75 -16.74
C GLU A 168 -8.08 -19.49 -16.79
N SER A 169 -8.93 -19.15 -17.76
CA SER A 169 -10.31 -19.63 -17.90
C SER A 169 -11.32 -19.22 -16.81
N LEU A 170 -10.87 -18.57 -15.73
CA LEU A 170 -11.78 -18.13 -14.66
C LEU A 170 -12.52 -16.86 -15.06
N ASP A 171 -13.82 -16.85 -14.82
CA ASP A 171 -14.72 -15.72 -14.96
C ASP A 171 -14.53 -14.77 -13.78
N MET A 172 -13.84 -13.65 -14.04
CA MET A 172 -13.62 -12.60 -13.06
C MET A 172 -14.92 -11.96 -12.56
N MET A 173 -16.04 -12.08 -13.28
CA MET A 173 -17.34 -11.60 -12.82
C MET A 173 -18.05 -12.56 -11.84
N SER A 174 -17.57 -13.79 -11.67
CA SER A 174 -18.14 -14.71 -10.68
C SER A 174 -17.72 -14.35 -9.24
N GLY A 175 -16.59 -13.67 -9.06
CA GLY A 175 -16.17 -13.06 -7.79
C GLY A 175 -16.86 -11.72 -7.55
N LYS A 176 -17.42 -11.49 -6.36
CA LYS A 176 -18.20 -10.28 -6.06
C LYS A 176 -17.35 -9.00 -6.15
N GLU A 177 -16.18 -9.02 -5.52
CA GLU A 177 -15.24 -7.90 -5.46
C GLU A 177 -14.72 -7.54 -6.85
N ASP A 178 -14.31 -8.53 -7.63
CA ASP A 178 -13.82 -8.38 -8.99
C ASP A 178 -14.93 -7.88 -9.93
N ARG A 179 -16.13 -8.45 -9.85
CA ARG A 179 -17.30 -8.00 -10.64
C ARG A 179 -17.61 -6.53 -10.40
N GLU A 180 -17.72 -6.11 -9.14
CA GLU A 180 -17.98 -4.70 -8.80
C GLU A 180 -16.88 -3.78 -9.36
N ASN A 181 -15.62 -4.23 -9.32
CA ASN A 181 -14.50 -3.47 -9.85
C ASN A 181 -14.55 -3.37 -11.38
N ILE A 182 -14.80 -4.47 -12.10
CA ILE A 182 -14.91 -4.49 -13.57
C ILE A 182 -16.03 -3.57 -14.05
N LEU A 183 -17.21 -3.66 -13.45
CA LEU A 183 -18.36 -2.82 -13.81
C LEU A 183 -18.05 -1.33 -13.62
N ARG A 184 -17.35 -0.97 -12.53
CA ARG A 184 -16.93 0.40 -12.26
C ARG A 184 -15.80 0.86 -13.19
N ALA A 185 -14.84 -0.01 -13.50
CA ALA A 185 -13.74 0.27 -14.42
C ALA A 185 -14.29 0.70 -15.78
N ARG A 186 -15.15 -0.14 -16.38
CA ARG A 186 -15.69 0.12 -17.71
C ARG A 186 -16.60 1.34 -17.79
N ALA A 187 -17.40 1.62 -16.75
CA ALA A 187 -18.26 2.79 -16.72
C ALA A 187 -17.46 4.09 -16.56
N THR A 188 -16.41 4.07 -15.71
CA THR A 188 -15.61 5.26 -15.40
C THR A 188 -14.46 5.52 -16.35
N GLY A 189 -14.03 4.52 -17.15
CA GLY A 189 -12.91 4.66 -18.08
C GLY A 189 -11.58 4.92 -17.38
N LYS A 190 -11.47 4.53 -16.11
CA LYS A 190 -10.33 4.82 -15.24
C LYS A 190 -9.91 3.59 -14.45
N ALA A 191 -8.69 3.65 -13.93
CA ALA A 191 -8.18 2.72 -12.94
C ALA A 191 -9.08 2.69 -11.69
N VAL A 192 -9.43 1.50 -11.23
CA VAL A 192 -10.25 1.31 -10.03
C VAL A 192 -9.69 0.20 -9.13
N LEU A 193 -9.91 0.36 -7.82
CA LEU A 193 -9.42 -0.56 -6.80
C LEU A 193 -10.57 -1.20 -6.02
N THR A 194 -10.45 -2.50 -5.76
CA THR A 194 -11.34 -3.19 -4.83
C THR A 194 -11.14 -2.71 -3.39
N ARG A 195 -12.07 -3.12 -2.51
CA ARG A 195 -11.78 -3.16 -1.08
C ARG A 195 -10.75 -4.28 -0.80
N PRO A 196 -10.02 -4.23 0.33
CA PRO A 196 -9.12 -5.32 0.69
C PRO A 196 -9.88 -6.64 0.88
N PHE A 197 -9.44 -7.71 0.22
CA PHE A 197 -9.98 -9.06 0.35
C PHE A 197 -8.88 -10.11 0.18
N ARG A 198 -9.19 -11.38 0.45
CA ARG A 198 -8.21 -12.47 0.30
C ARG A 198 -8.13 -12.87 -1.17
N LEU A 199 -6.93 -12.72 -1.74
CA LEU A 199 -6.67 -13.06 -3.14
C LEU A 199 -6.72 -14.57 -3.38
N LEU A 200 -7.19 -14.97 -4.56
CA LEU A 200 -7.22 -16.37 -4.98
C LEU A 200 -5.79 -16.94 -5.07
N GLY A 201 -5.62 -18.23 -4.75
CA GLY A 201 -4.32 -18.91 -4.77
C GLY A 201 -3.46 -18.65 -3.51
N SER A 202 -3.09 -17.39 -3.25
CA SER A 202 -2.19 -17.05 -2.13
C SER A 202 -2.89 -16.84 -0.78
N HIS A 203 -4.20 -16.54 -0.78
CA HIS A 203 -4.97 -16.14 0.41
C HIS A 203 -4.43 -14.91 1.18
N HIS A 204 -3.47 -14.19 0.59
CA HIS A 204 -2.97 -12.93 1.13
C HIS A 204 -4.05 -11.86 1.06
N LEU A 205 -4.05 -10.97 2.06
CA LEU A 205 -4.90 -9.78 2.04
C LEU A 205 -4.33 -8.80 1.01
N GLY A 206 -5.12 -8.45 0.00
CA GLY A 206 -4.69 -7.58 -1.07
C GLY A 206 -5.85 -6.79 -1.69
N VAL A 207 -5.52 -6.01 -2.71
CA VAL A 207 -6.48 -5.25 -3.53
C VAL A 207 -6.24 -5.59 -4.99
N VAL A 208 -7.31 -5.58 -5.79
CA VAL A 208 -7.23 -5.77 -7.24
C VAL A 208 -7.36 -4.41 -7.94
N LEU A 209 -6.43 -4.14 -8.83
CA LEU A 209 -6.41 -2.98 -9.72
C LEU A 209 -6.95 -3.38 -11.09
N THR A 210 -7.98 -2.69 -11.57
CA THR A 210 -8.61 -3.01 -12.86
C THR A 210 -8.59 -1.78 -13.77
N PHE A 211 -8.24 -2.00 -15.04
CA PHE A 211 -8.33 -1.03 -16.12
C PHE A 211 -9.24 -1.59 -17.22
N PRO A 212 -10.16 -0.77 -17.78
CA PRO A 212 -10.95 -1.19 -18.91
C PRO A 212 -10.14 -1.11 -20.21
N VAL A 213 -10.35 -2.06 -21.11
CA VAL A 213 -9.87 -2.05 -22.49
C VAL A 213 -11.06 -1.89 -23.43
N TYR A 214 -10.96 -0.97 -24.39
CA TYR A 214 -12.03 -0.69 -25.36
C TYR A 214 -11.64 -1.19 -26.77
N LYS A 215 -12.62 -1.68 -27.54
CA LYS A 215 -12.42 -2.25 -28.88
C LYS A 215 -12.03 -1.19 -29.93
N SER A 216 -12.47 0.05 -29.75
CA SER A 216 -12.29 1.14 -30.71
C SER A 216 -12.03 2.48 -30.02
N LYS A 217 -11.64 3.48 -30.81
CA LYS A 217 -11.44 4.84 -30.27
C LYS A 217 -12.79 5.37 -29.84
N LEU A 218 -12.97 5.49 -28.54
CA LEU A 218 -14.13 6.17 -27.96
C LEU A 218 -14.16 7.64 -28.42
N PRO A 219 -15.34 8.25 -28.55
CA PRO A 219 -15.44 9.69 -28.78
C PRO A 219 -14.77 10.48 -27.65
N PRO A 220 -14.38 11.76 -27.86
CA PRO A 220 -13.62 12.54 -26.88
C PRO A 220 -14.30 12.71 -25.50
N SER A 221 -15.62 12.59 -25.44
CA SER A 221 -16.40 12.64 -24.19
C SER A 221 -17.49 11.55 -24.22
N PRO A 222 -17.11 10.29 -23.99
CA PRO A 222 -18.03 9.17 -24.12
C PRO A 222 -18.91 9.05 -22.87
N THR A 223 -20.20 8.81 -23.07
CA THR A 223 -21.14 8.51 -21.98
C THR A 223 -20.84 7.15 -21.35
N ALA A 224 -21.36 6.89 -20.14
CA ALA A 224 -21.17 5.59 -19.49
C ALA A 224 -21.70 4.43 -20.35
N ALA A 225 -22.84 4.61 -21.03
CA ALA A 225 -23.42 3.60 -21.91
C ALA A 225 -22.50 3.30 -23.12
N GLN A 226 -21.97 4.34 -23.76
CA GLN A 226 -21.03 4.19 -24.89
C GLN A 226 -19.75 3.43 -24.49
N ARG A 227 -19.25 3.68 -23.27
CA ARG A 227 -18.10 2.94 -22.74
C ARG A 227 -18.42 1.48 -22.52
N VAL A 228 -19.56 1.18 -21.90
CA VAL A 228 -20.00 -0.20 -21.67
C VAL A 228 -20.14 -0.93 -23.00
N GLU A 229 -20.75 -0.32 -24.01
CA GLU A 229 -20.90 -0.91 -25.34
C GLU A 229 -19.54 -1.18 -26.02
N ALA A 230 -18.60 -0.23 -25.94
CA ALA A 230 -17.28 -0.36 -26.55
C ALA A 230 -16.30 -1.25 -25.76
N THR A 231 -16.69 -1.77 -24.58
CA THR A 231 -15.79 -2.54 -23.70
C THR A 231 -15.40 -3.86 -24.36
N ALA A 232 -14.09 -4.12 -24.40
CA ALA A 232 -13.47 -5.34 -24.88
C ALA A 232 -13.11 -6.30 -23.73
N GLY A 233 -12.74 -5.75 -22.57
CA GLY A 233 -12.32 -6.46 -21.36
C GLY A 233 -12.12 -5.51 -20.20
#